data_AF-A0A9X8YQF9-F1
#
_entry.id   AF-A0A9X8YQF9-F1
#
_cell.length_a   1.000
_cell.length_b   1.000
_cell.length_c   1.000
_cell.angle_alpha   90.00
_cell.angle_beta   90.00
_cell.angle_gamma   90.00
#
_symmetry.space_group_name_H-M   'P 1'
#
loop_
_entity.id
_entity.type
_entity.pdbx_description
1 polymer ?
#
loop_
_entity_poly.entity_id
_entity_poly.type
_entity_poly.pdbx_seq_one_letter_code
_entity_poly.pdbx_strand_id
1 'polypeptide(L)'
;ATNEENAGTVTALAIDDAGSVRVLNTVNSAGQQPTHATLSPDGKFLFVANYSVAKGGAGMTVLPIGSDGKLGERVQHYPFISGSGAVQGRQEGGHAHSTTFSRDGKYLYAADLGGDKLHAYRYRSDSAQPLQADASRDVSFAPGAGPRHMVFSPKGEYAYVITEMAGEIEAFTVSDHRLTLQGKVKLNGGQDSAEAKSGGAIILSPSGRYLIATNRGADNHLLVLKIGGDGLPGETTRYE
;
A
#
# COMPACT_ATOMS: atom_id res chain seq x y z
N ALA A 1 11.35 -10.85 -0.80
CA ALA A 1 10.72 -10.68 -2.12
C ALA A 1 9.32 -11.28 -2.07
N THR A 2 8.31 -10.56 -2.57
CA THR A 2 6.98 -11.11 -2.85
C THR A 2 6.98 -11.72 -4.24
N ASN A 3 6.40 -12.92 -4.40
CA ASN A 3 6.36 -13.62 -5.69
C ASN A 3 4.92 -13.62 -6.20
N GLU A 4 4.64 -12.82 -7.23
CA GLU A 4 3.29 -12.54 -7.75
C GLU A 4 2.72 -13.72 -8.55
N GLU A 5 2.42 -14.80 -7.84
CA GLU A 5 1.93 -16.07 -8.43
C GLU A 5 0.57 -16.45 -7.84
N ASN A 6 -0.19 -17.30 -8.55
CA ASN A 6 -1.48 -17.81 -8.08
C ASN A 6 -1.37 -18.60 -6.77
N ALA A 7 -0.25 -19.30 -6.56
CA ALA A 7 0.15 -19.82 -5.26
C ALA A 7 1.15 -18.83 -4.66
N GLY A 8 0.64 -17.77 -4.03
CA GLY A 8 1.46 -16.67 -3.54
C GLY A 8 2.52 -17.13 -2.55
N THR A 9 3.76 -16.68 -2.74
CA THR A 9 4.86 -16.96 -1.82
C THR A 9 5.68 -15.72 -1.50
N VAL A 10 6.41 -15.79 -0.39
CA VAL A 10 7.37 -14.77 0.03
C VAL A 10 8.70 -15.45 0.30
N THR A 11 9.76 -14.93 -0.32
CA THR A 11 11.13 -15.42 -0.16
C THR A 11 11.94 -14.45 0.72
N ALA A 12 12.50 -14.96 1.81
CA ALA A 12 13.49 -14.27 2.62
C ALA A 12 14.89 -14.50 2.05
N LEU A 13 15.65 -13.41 1.92
CA LEU A 13 16.99 -13.40 1.34
C LEU A 13 17.95 -12.78 2.37
N ALA A 14 19.14 -13.35 2.50
CA ALA A 14 20.25 -12.72 3.19
C ALA A 14 21.24 -12.17 2.16
N ILE A 15 21.80 -11.01 2.44
CA ILE A 15 22.83 -10.34 1.64
C ILE A 15 24.05 -10.18 2.56
N ASP A 16 25.21 -10.66 2.13
CA ASP A 16 26.47 -10.47 2.88
C ASP A 16 27.15 -9.13 2.53
N ASP A 17 28.23 -8.80 3.25
CA ASP A 17 28.98 -7.55 3.05
C ASP A 17 29.62 -7.43 1.66
N ALA A 18 29.83 -8.56 0.97
CA ALA A 18 30.32 -8.59 -0.41
C ALA A 18 29.18 -8.46 -1.45
N GLY A 19 27.92 -8.40 -1.00
CA GLY A 19 26.73 -8.31 -1.83
C GLY A 19 26.20 -9.66 -2.33
N SER A 20 26.74 -10.79 -1.86
CA SER A 20 26.26 -12.13 -2.25
C SER A 20 24.88 -12.38 -1.65
N VAL A 21 23.96 -12.85 -2.48
CA VAL A 21 22.58 -13.13 -2.08
C VAL A 21 22.40 -14.63 -1.87
N ARG A 22 21.79 -15.03 -0.74
CA ARG A 22 21.35 -16.41 -0.51
C ARG A 22 19.92 -16.46 0.00
N VAL A 23 19.19 -17.50 -0.40
CA VAL A 23 17.85 -17.77 0.11
C VAL A 23 17.92 -18.29 1.55
N LEU A 24 17.12 -17.70 2.44
CA LEU A 24 16.95 -18.15 3.83
C LEU A 24 15.83 -19.19 3.91
N ASN A 25 14.65 -18.84 3.41
CA ASN A 25 13.52 -19.73 3.17
C ASN A 25 12.48 -19.05 2.26
N THR A 26 11.53 -19.84 1.76
CA THR A 26 10.34 -19.39 1.07
C THR A 26 9.12 -19.95 1.79
N VAL A 27 8.13 -19.10 2.04
CA VAL A 27 6.87 -19.48 2.70
C VAL A 27 5.68 -19.09 1.84
N ASN A 28 4.56 -19.80 2.02
CA ASN A 28 3.30 -19.42 1.41
C ASN A 28 2.81 -18.08 1.99
N SER A 29 2.39 -17.14 1.14
CA SER A 29 1.86 -15.84 1.59
C SER A 29 0.44 -15.93 2.17
N ALA A 30 -0.12 -17.15 2.19
CA ALA A 30 -1.47 -17.51 2.59
C ALA A 30 -2.56 -16.69 1.88
N GLY A 31 -2.24 -16.26 0.67
CA GLY A 31 -3.08 -15.57 -0.29
C GLY A 31 -2.51 -15.80 -1.68
N GLN A 32 -2.94 -15.00 -2.64
CA GLN A 32 -2.49 -15.13 -4.03
C GLN A 32 -1.98 -13.79 -4.56
N GLN A 33 -1.01 -13.85 -5.46
CA GLN A 33 -0.43 -12.69 -6.14
C GLN A 33 0.01 -11.61 -5.13
N PRO A 34 0.95 -11.90 -4.21
CA PRO A 34 1.46 -10.91 -3.28
C PRO A 34 2.19 -9.78 -4.01
N THR A 35 1.77 -8.55 -3.78
CA THR A 35 2.23 -7.35 -4.51
C THR A 35 3.08 -6.41 -3.66
N HIS A 36 3.00 -6.54 -2.33
CA HIS A 36 3.71 -5.65 -1.42
C HIS A 36 3.99 -6.32 -0.08
N ALA A 37 5.08 -5.91 0.58
CA ALA A 37 5.35 -6.29 1.95
C ALA A 37 6.03 -5.16 2.73
N THR A 38 5.69 -5.06 4.01
CA THR A 38 6.25 -4.06 4.93
C THR A 38 6.65 -4.72 6.24
N LEU A 39 7.76 -4.28 6.84
CA LEU A 39 8.23 -4.74 8.15
C LEU A 39 7.53 -3.98 9.28
N SER A 40 7.32 -4.64 10.42
CA SER A 40 6.99 -3.92 11.66
C SER A 40 8.14 -2.98 12.06
N PRO A 41 7.83 -1.87 12.76
CA PRO A 41 8.87 -0.97 13.29
C PRO A 41 9.92 -1.64 14.17
N ASP A 42 9.56 -2.74 14.84
CA ASP A 42 10.45 -3.53 15.69
C ASP A 42 11.12 -4.71 14.96
N GLY A 43 10.88 -4.85 13.64
CA GLY A 43 11.48 -5.90 12.80
C GLY A 43 10.99 -7.32 13.05
N LYS A 44 9.99 -7.54 13.92
CA LYS A 44 9.51 -8.88 14.28
C LYS A 44 8.51 -9.49 13.32
N PHE A 45 7.84 -8.69 12.49
CA PHE A 45 6.78 -9.17 11.61
C PHE A 45 6.90 -8.59 10.20
N LEU A 46 6.47 -9.37 9.21
CA LEU A 46 6.26 -8.97 7.83
C LEU A 46 4.76 -8.97 7.52
N PHE A 47 4.27 -7.87 6.95
CA PHE A 47 2.88 -7.67 6.54
C PHE A 47 2.79 -7.72 5.02
N VAL A 48 2.14 -8.75 4.49
CA VAL A 48 2.09 -9.04 3.05
C VAL A 48 0.71 -8.71 2.52
N ALA A 49 0.64 -7.85 1.50
CA ALA A 49 -0.57 -7.60 0.73
C ALA A 49 -0.68 -8.64 -0.39
N ASN A 50 -1.82 -9.34 -0.46
CA ASN A 50 -2.16 -10.30 -1.51
C ASN A 50 -3.27 -9.71 -2.38
N TYR A 51 -2.96 -9.50 -3.67
CA TYR A 51 -3.86 -8.84 -4.60
C TYR A 51 -5.03 -9.73 -5.02
N SER A 52 -4.73 -10.96 -5.46
CA SER A 52 -5.64 -11.99 -6.00
C SER A 52 -6.81 -11.52 -6.88
N VAL A 53 -6.82 -11.96 -8.13
CA VAL A 53 -8.00 -11.84 -9.00
C VAL A 53 -9.10 -12.87 -8.69
N ALA A 54 -8.81 -13.90 -7.90
CA ALA A 54 -9.80 -14.92 -7.53
C ALA A 54 -10.49 -14.55 -6.21
N LYS A 55 -11.82 -14.76 -6.16
CA LYS A 55 -12.60 -14.48 -4.94
C LYS A 55 -12.03 -15.24 -3.75
N GLY A 56 -11.77 -14.51 -2.66
CA GLY A 56 -11.27 -15.06 -1.40
C GLY A 56 -9.76 -15.27 -1.31
N GLY A 57 -8.99 -14.99 -2.37
CA GLY A 57 -7.52 -15.06 -2.33
C GLY A 57 -6.84 -13.75 -1.94
N ALA A 58 -7.59 -12.66 -1.85
CA ALA A 58 -7.10 -11.32 -1.56
C ALA A 58 -7.14 -11.01 -0.07
N GLY A 59 -6.21 -10.17 0.38
CA GLY A 59 -6.16 -9.69 1.75
C GLY A 59 -4.76 -9.51 2.28
N MET A 60 -4.64 -9.36 3.60
CA MET A 60 -3.37 -9.15 4.28
C MET A 60 -2.99 -10.35 5.13
N THR A 61 -1.71 -10.73 5.04
CA THR A 61 -1.13 -11.81 5.85
C THR A 61 -0.02 -11.27 6.75
N VAL A 62 0.05 -11.78 7.98
CA VAL A 62 1.12 -11.46 8.94
C VAL A 62 2.01 -12.68 9.15
N LEU A 63 3.30 -12.53 8.88
CA LEU A 63 4.33 -13.56 9.06
C LEU A 63 5.31 -13.08 10.14
N PRO A 64 5.63 -13.90 11.15
CA PRO A 64 6.68 -13.58 12.11
C PRO A 64 8.06 -13.76 11.47
N ILE A 65 9.04 -13.01 11.96
CA ILE A 65 10.44 -13.07 11.53
C ILE A 65 11.26 -13.65 12.68
N GLY A 66 11.94 -14.77 12.43
CA GLY A 66 12.84 -15.40 13.37
C GLY A 66 14.12 -14.59 13.58
N SER A 67 14.84 -14.85 14.67
CA SER A 67 16.15 -14.24 14.93
C SER A 67 17.22 -14.60 13.89
N ASP A 68 17.01 -15.67 13.12
CA ASP A 68 17.83 -16.06 11.97
C ASP A 68 17.39 -15.40 10.64
N GLY A 69 16.44 -14.47 10.71
CA GLY A 69 15.87 -13.75 9.56
C GLY A 69 14.88 -14.55 8.72
N LYS A 70 14.60 -15.82 9.06
CA LYS A 70 13.62 -16.63 8.33
C LYS A 70 12.19 -16.20 8.65
N LEU A 71 11.31 -16.38 7.68
CA LEU A 71 9.87 -16.20 7.86
C LEU A 71 9.28 -17.44 8.51
N GLY A 72 8.47 -17.25 9.56
CA GLY A 72 7.68 -18.33 10.18
C GLY A 72 6.33 -18.53 9.50
N GLU A 73 5.53 -19.44 10.06
CA GLU A 73 4.15 -19.64 9.63
C GLU A 73 3.26 -18.44 9.96
N ARG A 74 2.21 -18.26 9.16
CA ARG A 74 1.24 -17.17 9.33
C ARG A 74 0.62 -17.16 10.73
N VAL A 75 0.67 -15.99 11.37
CA VAL A 75 0.04 -15.76 12.70
C VAL A 75 -1.31 -15.04 12.62
N GLN A 76 -1.56 -14.24 11.56
CA GLN A 76 -2.84 -13.58 11.31
C GLN A 76 -3.14 -13.43 9.82
N HIS A 77 -4.43 -13.33 9.50
CA HIS A 77 -4.94 -13.09 8.16
C HIS A 77 -6.19 -12.21 8.20
N TYR A 78 -6.27 -11.24 7.30
CA TYR A 78 -7.44 -10.41 7.09
C TYR A 78 -7.87 -10.51 5.62
N PRO A 79 -8.93 -11.29 5.31
CA PRO A 79 -9.38 -11.46 3.93
C PRO A 79 -10.15 -10.23 3.45
N PHE A 80 -9.92 -9.81 2.21
CA PHE A 80 -10.64 -8.70 1.58
C PHE A 80 -11.66 -9.28 0.59
N ILE A 81 -12.85 -9.58 1.10
CA ILE A 81 -13.85 -10.38 0.36
C ILE A 81 -14.69 -9.53 -0.60
N SER A 82 -15.05 -8.31 -0.19
CA SER A 82 -16.01 -7.46 -0.90
C SER A 82 -15.29 -6.37 -1.68
N GLY A 83 -15.58 -6.29 -2.98
CA GLY A 83 -15.20 -5.13 -3.79
C GLY A 83 -16.30 -4.09 -3.82
N SER A 84 -16.00 -2.91 -4.37
CA SER A 84 -17.01 -1.84 -4.55
C SER A 84 -17.95 -2.10 -5.73
N GLY A 85 -17.54 -2.95 -6.69
CA GLY A 85 -18.27 -3.24 -7.91
C GLY A 85 -18.32 -2.09 -8.93
N ALA A 86 -17.58 -1.00 -8.70
CA ALA A 86 -17.68 0.20 -9.53
C ALA A 86 -16.98 0.05 -10.90
N VAL A 87 -15.89 -0.72 -10.96
CA VAL A 87 -15.19 -1.05 -12.22
C VAL A 87 -15.32 -2.54 -12.51
N GLN A 88 -16.11 -2.87 -13.54
CA GLN A 88 -16.31 -4.24 -13.99
C GLN A 88 -14.98 -4.88 -14.42
N GLY A 89 -14.76 -6.12 -13.98
CA GLY A 89 -13.55 -6.92 -14.17
C GLY A 89 -12.40 -6.56 -13.22
N ARG A 90 -12.58 -5.56 -12.34
CA ARG A 90 -11.51 -5.02 -11.49
C ARG A 90 -11.88 -4.90 -10.01
N GLN A 91 -13.18 -4.92 -9.66
CA GLN A 91 -13.67 -4.61 -8.32
C GLN A 91 -14.83 -5.51 -7.87
N GLU A 92 -14.92 -6.74 -8.38
CA GLU A 92 -15.89 -7.75 -7.91
C GLU A 92 -15.58 -8.29 -6.50
N GLY A 93 -14.35 -8.09 -6.04
CA GLY A 93 -13.82 -8.48 -4.73
C GLY A 93 -12.82 -7.44 -4.23
N GLY A 94 -12.28 -7.64 -3.03
CA GLY A 94 -11.16 -6.83 -2.55
C GLY A 94 -9.85 -7.23 -3.23
N HIS A 95 -8.91 -6.30 -3.31
CA HIS A 95 -7.57 -6.49 -3.88
C HIS A 95 -6.54 -5.73 -3.03
N ALA A 96 -5.91 -6.41 -2.07
CA ALA A 96 -4.90 -5.78 -1.23
C ALA A 96 -3.65 -5.46 -2.08
N HIS A 97 -3.29 -4.18 -2.17
CA HIS A 97 -2.19 -3.74 -3.02
C HIS A 97 -0.97 -3.25 -2.24
N SER A 98 -1.16 -2.68 -1.04
CA SER A 98 -0.02 -2.27 -0.21
C SER A 98 -0.36 -2.24 1.27
N THR A 99 0.68 -2.23 2.10
CA THR A 99 0.61 -2.10 3.56
C THR A 99 1.63 -1.04 3.99
N THR A 100 1.24 -0.07 4.82
CA THR A 100 2.13 1.04 5.23
C THR A 100 1.90 1.41 6.70
N PHE A 101 2.98 1.53 7.47
CA PHE A 101 2.91 1.99 8.85
C PHE A 101 2.79 3.51 8.95
N SER A 102 2.04 3.98 9.94
CA SER A 102 2.12 5.35 10.44
C SER A 102 3.56 5.66 10.89
N ARG A 103 3.95 6.94 10.86
CA ARG A 103 5.32 7.34 11.23
C ARG A 103 5.71 6.98 12.65
N ASP A 104 4.75 6.92 13.58
CA ASP A 104 4.99 6.50 14.96
C ASP A 104 4.88 4.98 15.17
N GLY A 105 4.62 4.22 14.11
CA GLY A 105 4.60 2.76 14.13
C GLY A 105 3.38 2.13 14.82
N LYS A 106 2.39 2.92 15.25
CA LYS A 106 1.25 2.41 16.03
C LYS A 106 0.10 1.89 15.19
N TYR A 107 -0.01 2.33 13.94
CA TYR A 107 -1.05 1.89 13.01
C TYR A 107 -0.44 1.41 11.71
N LEU A 108 -1.01 0.34 11.16
CA LEU A 108 -0.77 -0.13 9.81
C LEU A 108 -2.03 0.17 8.98
N TYR A 109 -1.84 0.71 7.78
CA TYR A 109 -2.91 0.91 6.80
C TYR A 109 -2.68 -0.04 5.63
N ALA A 110 -3.73 -0.75 5.22
CA ALA A 110 -3.70 -1.62 4.05
C ALA A 110 -4.60 -1.07 2.96
N ALA A 111 -4.06 -0.89 1.75
CA ALA A 111 -4.80 -0.41 0.60
C ALA A 111 -5.53 -1.55 -0.09
N ASP A 112 -6.85 -1.47 -0.10
CA ASP A 112 -7.75 -2.34 -0.84
C ASP A 112 -8.20 -1.62 -2.13
N LEU A 113 -7.51 -1.94 -3.23
CA LEU A 113 -7.82 -1.42 -4.55
C LEU A 113 -9.21 -1.87 -5.02
N GLY A 114 -9.59 -3.10 -4.71
CA GLY A 114 -10.86 -3.69 -5.12
C GLY A 114 -12.06 -3.13 -4.34
N GLY A 115 -11.86 -2.89 -3.05
CA GLY A 115 -12.87 -2.39 -2.12
C GLY A 115 -12.99 -0.86 -2.02
N ASP A 116 -12.18 -0.10 -2.77
CA ASP A 116 -12.09 1.36 -2.66
C ASP A 116 -11.87 1.83 -1.21
N LYS A 117 -10.92 1.19 -0.50
CA LYS A 117 -10.76 1.39 0.94
C LYS A 117 -9.31 1.36 1.40
N LEU A 118 -8.98 2.17 2.40
CA LEU A 118 -7.85 1.92 3.28
C LEU A 118 -8.37 1.30 4.59
N HIS A 119 -7.90 0.11 4.91
CA HIS A 119 -8.17 -0.55 6.19
C HIS A 119 -7.14 -0.15 7.24
N ALA A 120 -7.59 0.20 8.44
CA ALA A 120 -6.72 0.58 9.55
C ALA A 120 -6.61 -0.54 10.59
N TYR A 121 -5.38 -0.80 11.04
CA TYR A 121 -5.06 -1.79 12.06
C TYR A 121 -4.15 -1.19 13.11
N ARG A 122 -4.56 -1.27 14.38
CA ARG A 122 -3.67 -0.96 15.50
C ARG A 122 -2.62 -2.06 15.63
N TYR A 123 -1.36 -1.66 15.77
CA TYR A 123 -0.23 -2.56 15.96
C TYR A 123 0.12 -2.72 17.44
N ARG A 124 0.37 -3.97 17.83
CA ARG A 124 0.67 -4.43 19.19
C ARG A 124 1.93 -5.30 19.16
N SER A 125 3.08 -4.68 19.45
CA SER A 125 4.40 -5.34 19.41
C SER A 125 4.61 -6.42 20.48
N ASP A 126 3.73 -6.47 21.48
CA ASP A 126 3.71 -7.42 22.60
C ASP A 126 2.85 -8.66 22.32
N SER A 127 2.15 -8.71 21.19
CA SER A 127 1.22 -9.78 20.85
C SER A 127 1.76 -10.71 19.75
N ALA A 128 1.53 -12.01 19.89
CA ALA A 128 1.78 -12.98 18.83
C ALA A 128 0.86 -12.77 17.60
N GLN A 129 -0.31 -12.17 17.83
CA GLN A 129 -1.23 -11.67 16.82
C GLN A 129 -1.20 -10.13 16.86
N PRO A 130 -0.25 -9.49 16.15
CA PRO A 130 0.11 -8.10 16.43
C PRO A 130 -0.87 -7.06 15.89
N LEU A 131 -1.87 -7.43 15.10
CA LEU A 131 -2.85 -6.49 14.55
C LEU A 131 -4.20 -6.62 15.21
N GLN A 132 -4.83 -5.47 15.43
CA GLN A 132 -6.22 -5.32 15.81
C GLN A 132 -6.90 -4.39 14.80
N ALA A 133 -7.89 -4.90 14.06
CA ALA A 133 -8.66 -4.09 13.11
C ALA A 133 -9.40 -2.95 13.84
N ASP A 134 -9.40 -1.78 13.22
CA ASP A 134 -10.04 -0.57 13.75
C ASP A 134 -10.82 0.13 12.63
N ALA A 135 -11.98 -0.44 12.30
CA ALA A 135 -12.84 0.06 11.23
C ALA A 135 -13.30 1.51 11.45
N SER A 136 -13.21 2.04 12.68
CA SER A 136 -13.50 3.45 12.94
C SER A 136 -12.50 4.39 12.28
N ARG A 137 -11.32 3.90 11.87
CA ARG A 137 -10.24 4.63 11.20
C ARG A 137 -10.05 4.22 9.74
N ASP A 138 -10.91 3.35 9.21
CA ASP A 138 -10.92 3.04 7.79
C ASP A 138 -11.27 4.31 6.97
N VAL A 139 -10.76 4.37 5.75
CA VAL A 139 -11.06 5.44 4.79
C VAL A 139 -11.72 4.84 3.58
N SER A 140 -12.94 5.28 3.25
CA SER A 140 -13.61 4.95 2.01
C SER A 140 -13.25 5.97 0.93
N PHE A 141 -12.91 5.48 -0.25
CA PHE A 141 -12.64 6.30 -1.43
C PHE A 141 -13.90 6.41 -2.29
N ALA A 142 -13.86 7.30 -3.28
CA ALA A 142 -14.92 7.34 -4.28
C ALA A 142 -14.98 5.97 -5.01
N PRO A 143 -16.19 5.46 -5.33
CA PRO A 143 -16.31 4.21 -6.10
C PRO A 143 -15.53 4.30 -7.42
N GLY A 144 -14.66 3.32 -7.67
CA GLY A 144 -13.79 3.25 -8.84
C GLY A 144 -12.46 3.99 -8.70
N ALA A 145 -12.08 4.44 -7.50
CA ALA A 145 -10.79 5.10 -7.29
C ALA A 145 -9.62 4.11 -7.29
N GLY A 146 -9.74 3.01 -6.55
CA GLY A 146 -8.73 1.98 -6.40
C GLY A 146 -7.46 2.46 -5.68
N PRO A 147 -7.48 2.72 -4.36
CA PRO A 147 -6.28 3.10 -3.62
C PRO A 147 -5.22 2.02 -3.75
N ARG A 148 -4.00 2.41 -4.16
CA ARG A 148 -2.94 1.48 -4.55
C ARG A 148 -1.80 1.49 -3.54
N HIS A 149 -1.05 2.58 -3.48
CA HIS A 149 0.11 2.77 -2.59
C HIS A 149 -0.10 4.03 -1.74
N MET A 150 0.62 4.14 -0.62
CA MET A 150 0.56 5.33 0.23
C MET A 150 1.89 5.65 0.89
N VAL A 151 2.08 6.91 1.25
CA VAL A 151 3.24 7.38 2.02
C VAL A 151 2.82 8.45 3.04
N PHE A 152 3.48 8.48 4.19
CA PHE A 152 3.33 9.56 5.16
C PHE A 152 4.38 10.64 4.94
N SER A 153 4.02 11.89 5.23
CA SER A 153 5.00 12.98 5.45
C SER A 153 6.00 12.62 6.56
N PRO A 154 7.17 13.27 6.68
CA PRO A 154 8.21 12.85 7.62
C PRO A 154 7.77 12.96 9.08
N LYS A 155 7.00 14.01 9.41
CA LYS A 155 6.43 14.23 10.75
C LYS A 155 5.12 13.45 11.00
N GLY A 156 4.57 12.81 9.96
CA GLY A 156 3.34 12.03 10.05
C GLY A 156 2.06 12.87 10.13
N GLU A 157 2.13 14.18 9.88
CA GLU A 157 0.99 15.12 9.92
C GLU A 157 0.09 14.98 8.68
N TYR A 158 0.67 14.49 7.58
CA TYR A 158 -0.02 14.21 6.32
C TYR A 158 0.24 12.79 5.83
N ALA A 159 -0.73 12.25 5.10
CA ALA A 159 -0.62 11.03 4.31
C ALA A 159 -1.06 11.28 2.86
N TYR A 160 -0.43 10.58 1.92
CA TYR A 160 -0.69 10.68 0.49
C TYR A 160 -0.97 9.31 -0.06
N VAL A 161 -2.10 9.15 -0.74
CA VAL A 161 -2.55 7.88 -1.29
C VAL A 161 -2.69 8.05 -2.79
N ILE A 162 -1.97 7.23 -3.55
CA ILE A 162 -2.15 7.18 -5.01
C ILE A 162 -3.26 6.19 -5.34
N THR A 163 -4.17 6.60 -6.21
CA THR A 163 -5.29 5.79 -6.69
C THR A 163 -5.00 5.32 -8.12
N GLU A 164 -5.15 4.02 -8.36
CA GLU A 164 -4.84 3.43 -9.67
C GLU A 164 -5.87 3.88 -10.71
N MET A 165 -7.14 3.64 -10.42
CA MET A 165 -8.23 3.72 -11.40
C MET A 165 -8.81 5.14 -11.54
N ALA A 166 -8.74 5.96 -10.49
CA ALA A 166 -9.02 7.39 -10.63
C ALA A 166 -7.83 8.17 -11.23
N GLY A 167 -6.60 7.65 -11.12
CA GLY A 167 -5.40 8.36 -11.58
C GLY A 167 -5.16 9.64 -10.80
N GLU A 168 -5.29 9.58 -9.46
CA GLU A 168 -5.18 10.72 -8.56
C GLU A 168 -4.21 10.45 -7.41
N ILE A 169 -3.69 11.51 -6.80
CA ILE A 169 -3.13 11.49 -5.45
C ILE A 169 -4.13 12.18 -4.53
N GLU A 170 -4.62 11.45 -3.54
CA GLU A 170 -5.45 11.99 -2.46
C GLU A 170 -4.55 12.32 -1.24
N ALA A 171 -4.61 13.56 -0.77
CA ALA A 171 -3.85 14.04 0.38
C ALA A 171 -4.75 14.17 1.60
N PHE A 172 -4.26 13.68 2.74
CA PHE A 172 -5.00 13.62 4.00
C PHE A 172 -4.22 14.31 5.12
N THR A 173 -4.92 15.03 5.98
CA THR A 173 -4.40 15.38 7.31
C THR A 173 -4.52 14.18 8.23
N VAL A 174 -3.57 14.02 9.15
CA VAL A 174 -3.53 12.93 10.13
C VAL A 174 -3.71 13.50 11.53
N SER A 175 -4.76 13.04 12.22
CA SER A 175 -4.99 13.36 13.63
C SER A 175 -5.51 12.14 14.35
N ASP A 176 -4.86 11.73 15.46
CA ASP A 176 -5.19 10.50 16.20
C ASP A 176 -5.32 9.26 15.29
N HIS A 177 -4.39 9.14 14.32
CA HIS A 177 -4.39 8.07 13.32
C HIS A 177 -5.65 8.03 12.43
N ARG A 178 -6.46 9.09 12.44
CA ARG A 178 -7.56 9.28 11.49
C ARG A 178 -7.04 10.08 10.31
N LEU A 179 -7.28 9.58 9.11
CA LEU A 179 -6.99 10.28 7.88
C LEU A 179 -8.23 11.06 7.46
N THR A 180 -8.10 12.37 7.30
CA THR A 180 -9.19 13.24 6.82
C THR A 180 -8.78 13.85 5.49
N LEU A 181 -9.58 13.63 4.46
CA LEU A 181 -9.29 14.09 3.10
C LEU A 181 -9.18 15.61 3.09
N GLN A 182 -8.07 16.11 2.56
CA GLN A 182 -7.78 17.53 2.44
C GLN A 182 -7.86 18.01 0.98
N GLY A 183 -7.44 17.18 0.03
CA GLY A 183 -7.44 17.54 -1.38
C GLY A 183 -7.01 16.40 -2.29
N LYS A 184 -7.15 16.61 -3.61
CA LYS A 184 -6.79 15.64 -4.64
C LYS A 184 -6.04 16.30 -5.78
N VAL A 185 -5.12 15.58 -6.41
CA VAL A 185 -4.40 16.01 -7.61
C VAL A 185 -4.48 14.92 -8.67
N LYS A 186 -4.89 15.29 -9.89
CA LYS A 186 -4.96 14.37 -11.03
C LYS A 186 -3.57 14.15 -11.64
N LEU A 187 -3.31 12.91 -12.07
CA LEU A 187 -2.04 12.49 -12.66
C LEU A 187 -2.08 12.44 -14.19
N ASN A 188 -3.26 12.27 -14.78
CA ASN A 188 -3.50 11.97 -16.19
C ASN A 188 -3.32 13.16 -17.18
N GLY A 189 -2.77 14.30 -16.74
CA GLY A 189 -2.44 15.42 -17.64
C GLY A 189 -3.64 16.03 -18.37
N GLY A 190 -4.87 15.80 -17.88
CA GLY A 190 -6.12 16.21 -18.52
C GLY A 190 -6.75 15.18 -19.46
N GLN A 191 -6.11 14.03 -19.70
CA GLN A 191 -6.68 12.95 -20.52
C GLN A 191 -7.70 12.12 -19.72
N ASP A 192 -8.98 12.28 -20.01
CA ASP A 192 -10.06 11.64 -19.26
C ASP A 192 -10.49 10.30 -19.87
N SER A 193 -9.59 9.33 -19.92
CA SER A 193 -9.88 7.93 -20.28
C SER A 193 -9.46 6.96 -19.19
N ALA A 194 -9.98 5.73 -19.22
CA ALA A 194 -9.58 4.69 -18.27
C ALA A 194 -8.10 4.30 -18.46
N GLU A 195 -7.62 4.26 -19.69
CA GLU A 195 -6.24 3.91 -20.04
C GLU A 195 -5.24 4.99 -19.63
N ALA A 196 -5.67 6.25 -19.54
CA ALA A 196 -4.85 7.36 -19.06
C ALA A 196 -4.86 7.50 -17.53
N LYS A 197 -5.76 6.81 -16.82
CA LYS A 197 -5.83 6.78 -15.35
C LYS A 197 -5.23 5.48 -14.85
N SER A 198 -3.94 5.50 -14.53
CA SER A 198 -3.25 4.30 -14.04
C SER A 198 -2.15 4.67 -13.06
N GLY A 199 -2.55 5.25 -11.92
CA GLY A 199 -1.66 5.57 -10.82
C GLY A 199 -0.82 4.34 -10.43
N GLY A 200 0.49 4.52 -10.32
CA GLY A 200 1.44 3.45 -10.07
C GLY A 200 2.09 3.57 -8.69
N ALA A 201 3.35 3.95 -8.68
CA ALA A 201 4.12 4.16 -7.46
C ALA A 201 3.93 5.58 -6.93
N ILE A 202 4.10 5.74 -5.61
CA ILE A 202 4.26 7.03 -4.96
C ILE A 202 5.35 6.89 -3.90
N ILE A 203 6.30 7.81 -3.90
CA ILE A 203 7.34 7.92 -2.88
C ILE A 203 7.48 9.37 -2.44
N LEU A 204 8.03 9.56 -1.24
CA LEU A 204 8.36 10.86 -0.72
C LEU A 204 9.87 11.10 -0.86
N SER A 205 10.25 12.28 -1.34
CA SER A 205 11.67 12.69 -1.35
C SER A 205 12.24 12.71 0.08
N PRO A 206 13.56 12.49 0.27
CA PRO A 206 14.17 12.52 1.60
C PRO A 206 13.95 13.85 2.36
N SER A 207 13.86 14.97 1.64
CA SER A 207 13.57 16.28 2.24
C SER A 207 12.13 16.45 2.72
N GLY A 208 11.21 15.56 2.33
CA GLY A 208 9.78 15.67 2.59
C GLY A 208 9.05 16.77 1.82
N ARG A 209 9.74 17.45 0.87
CA ARG A 209 9.19 18.59 0.12
C ARG A 209 8.57 18.23 -1.22
N TYR A 210 8.80 17.00 -1.68
CA TYR A 210 8.30 16.52 -2.97
C TYR A 210 7.75 15.11 -2.86
N LEU A 211 6.64 14.87 -3.55
CA LEU A 211 6.17 13.54 -3.93
C LEU A 211 6.70 13.22 -5.32
N ILE A 212 7.08 11.96 -5.52
CA ILE A 212 7.44 11.40 -6.82
C ILE A 212 6.46 10.27 -7.07
N ALA A 213 5.73 10.34 -8.17
CA ALA A 213 4.68 9.39 -8.50
C ALA A 213 4.82 8.92 -9.95
N THR A 214 4.19 7.79 -10.28
CA THR A 214 4.07 7.36 -11.67
C THR A 214 2.61 7.28 -12.10
N ASN A 215 2.34 7.68 -13.33
CA ASN A 215 1.13 7.30 -14.05
C ASN A 215 1.55 6.39 -15.20
N ARG A 216 0.74 5.37 -15.48
CA ARG A 216 1.02 4.33 -16.48
C ARG A 216 -0.05 4.36 -17.56
N GLY A 217 0.11 3.50 -18.56
CA GLY A 217 -0.89 3.29 -19.61
C GLY A 217 -0.73 4.31 -20.73
N ALA A 218 -1.84 4.87 -21.22
CA ALA A 218 -1.84 5.84 -22.32
C ALA A 218 -1.16 7.16 -21.93
N ASP A 219 -1.16 7.50 -20.64
CA ASP A 219 -0.43 8.62 -20.07
C ASP A 219 0.71 8.11 -19.17
N ASN A 220 1.84 7.79 -19.79
CA ASN A 220 2.97 7.13 -19.15
C ASN A 220 4.04 8.13 -18.72
N HIS A 221 4.05 8.53 -17.45
CA HIS A 221 4.93 9.59 -16.95
C HIS A 221 5.41 9.34 -15.51
N LEU A 222 6.62 9.83 -15.21
CA LEU A 222 7.05 10.13 -13.85
C LEU A 222 6.63 11.57 -13.51
N LEU A 223 6.02 11.76 -12.35
CA LEU A 223 5.54 13.06 -11.88
C LEU A 223 6.28 13.46 -10.60
N VAL A 224 6.75 14.70 -10.54
CA VAL A 224 7.34 15.31 -9.35
C VAL A 224 6.44 16.46 -8.90
N LEU A 225 5.88 16.35 -7.70
CA LEU A 225 4.92 17.30 -7.14
C LEU A 225 5.52 17.96 -5.91
N LYS A 226 5.61 19.29 -5.89
CA LYS A 226 6.05 20.04 -4.71
C LYS A 226 4.93 20.06 -3.67
N ILE A 227 5.26 19.76 -2.42
CA ILE A 227 4.31 19.82 -1.29
C ILE A 227 4.26 21.26 -0.77
N GLY A 228 3.05 21.82 -0.68
CA GLY A 228 2.75 23.12 -0.10
C GLY A 228 2.90 23.14 1.42
N GLY A 229 2.92 24.35 2.01
CA GLY A 229 2.98 24.50 3.47
C GLY A 229 1.73 24.00 4.20
N ASP A 230 0.63 23.82 3.48
CA ASP A 230 -0.61 23.21 3.91
C ASP A 230 -0.61 21.67 3.77
N GLY A 231 0.47 21.08 3.23
CA GLY A 231 0.58 19.65 2.98
C GLY A 231 -0.06 19.17 1.68
N LEU A 232 -0.59 20.06 0.83
CA LEU A 232 -1.15 19.64 -0.45
C LEU A 232 -0.07 19.52 -1.54
N PRO A 233 -0.11 18.49 -2.41
CA PRO A 233 0.72 18.47 -3.61
C PRO A 233 0.27 19.60 -4.55
N GLY A 234 1.22 20.41 -4.99
CA GLY A 234 1.00 21.57 -5.86
C GLY A 234 1.46 21.32 -7.29
N GLU A 235 2.22 22.26 -7.84
CA GLU A 235 2.74 22.21 -9.21
C GLU A 235 3.43 20.87 -9.51
N THR A 236 3.05 20.30 -10.64
CA THR A 236 3.48 18.98 -11.09
C THR A 236 4.40 19.13 -12.30
N THR A 237 5.65 18.67 -12.15
CA THR A 237 6.56 18.49 -13.27
C THR A 237 6.43 17.06 -13.79
N ARG A 238 6.33 16.88 -15.11
CA ARG A 238 6.16 15.59 -15.77
C ARG A 238 7.43 15.24 -16.54
N TYR A 239 7.81 13.97 -16.48
CA TYR A 239 8.97 13.42 -17.19
C TYR A 239 8.50 12.19 -17.98
N GLU A 240 8.99 12.05 -19.21
CA GLU A 240 8.80 10.86 -20.06
C GLU A 240 9.71 9.70 -19.64
#